data_AF-A0A6A9V152-F1
#
_entry.id   AF-A0A6A9V152-F1
#
_cell.length_a   1.000
_cell.length_b   1.000
_cell.length_c   1.000
_cell.angle_alpha   90.00
_cell.angle_beta   90.00
_cell.angle_gamma   90.00
#
_symmetry.space_group_name_H-M   'P 1'
#
loop_
_entity.id
_entity.type
_entity.pdbx_description
1 polymer ?
#
loop_
_entity_poly.entity_id
_entity_poly.type
_entity_poly.pdbx_seq_one_letter_code
_entity_poly.pdbx_strand_id
1 'polypeptide(L)'
;MPGHRGPPPAWAGPIDHEEVPVPAVRQLVLVLLLALVAALAAAPGALAHGSLVGSAPAAGQSVPDPPREVVLSFSDPLLGGGAAVVGADGRDRVSGEPRLDGRTLVVELGDALPDGEYEVRWQTTGSDGHPVSGVFSFTVGHGSTHAAADPAPHEEPPPAREGQRSSADAVALSALLTAAGTVVVGGTRWLLRHRRRGAGSGRGVPG
;
A
#
# COMPACT_ATOMS: atom_id res chain seq x y z
N MET A 1 -33.54 -69.19 -22.87
CA MET A 1 -32.30 -68.79 -23.57
C MET A 1 -31.37 -68.06 -22.61
N PRO A 2 -30.28 -68.68 -22.14
CA PRO A 2 -29.19 -67.96 -21.48
C PRO A 2 -28.00 -67.80 -22.45
N GLY A 3 -27.53 -66.56 -22.62
CA GLY A 3 -26.41 -66.21 -23.48
C GLY A 3 -25.05 -66.52 -22.84
N HIS A 4 -24.20 -67.23 -23.57
CA HIS A 4 -22.80 -67.44 -23.22
C HIS A 4 -22.01 -66.14 -23.36
N ARG A 5 -21.47 -65.61 -22.25
CA ARG A 5 -20.39 -64.61 -22.29
C ARG A 5 -19.06 -65.34 -22.39
N GLY A 6 -18.34 -65.10 -23.49
CA GLY A 6 -16.96 -65.60 -23.66
C GLY A 6 -15.98 -64.90 -22.71
N PRO A 7 -14.80 -65.50 -22.48
CA PRO A 7 -13.77 -64.92 -21.61
C PRO A 7 -13.19 -63.63 -22.23
N PRO A 8 -12.80 -62.64 -21.40
CA PRO A 8 -12.20 -61.40 -21.89
C PRO A 8 -10.83 -61.66 -22.54
N PRO A 9 -10.43 -60.84 -23.53
CA PRO A 9 -9.18 -61.04 -24.27
C PRO A 9 -7.95 -60.67 -23.42
N ALA A 10 -6.87 -61.44 -23.60
CA ALA A 10 -5.65 -61.45 -22.77
C ALA A 10 -4.74 -60.20 -22.87
N TRP A 11 -5.20 -59.09 -23.47
CA TRP A 11 -4.39 -57.88 -23.66
C TRP A 11 -4.73 -56.73 -22.70
N ALA A 12 -5.70 -56.92 -21.79
CA ALA A 12 -6.03 -55.93 -20.78
C ALA A 12 -4.97 -55.92 -19.65
N GLY A 13 -3.83 -55.28 -19.92
CA GLY A 13 -2.83 -54.98 -18.89
C GLY A 13 -3.34 -53.94 -17.87
N PRO A 14 -2.78 -53.89 -16.66
CA PRO A 14 -3.11 -52.89 -15.65
C PRO A 14 -2.87 -51.47 -16.19
N ILE A 15 -3.85 -50.58 -16.01
CA ILE A 15 -3.64 -49.15 -16.28
C ILE A 15 -3.03 -48.57 -15.02
N ASP A 16 -1.72 -48.35 -15.03
CA ASP A 16 -1.03 -47.66 -13.95
C ASP A 16 -1.45 -46.18 -13.98
N HIS A 17 -2.30 -45.78 -13.04
CA HIS A 17 -2.58 -44.37 -12.80
C HIS A 17 -1.34 -43.77 -12.14
N GLU A 18 -0.58 -42.97 -12.89
CA GLU A 18 0.52 -42.18 -12.34
C GLU A 18 -0.10 -41.11 -11.42
N GLU A 19 -0.33 -41.46 -10.16
CA GLU A 19 -0.83 -40.55 -9.13
C GLU A 19 0.20 -39.44 -8.97
N VAL A 20 -0.14 -38.23 -9.41
CA VAL A 20 0.69 -37.06 -9.17
C VAL A 20 0.85 -36.96 -7.65
N PRO A 21 2.06 -37.13 -7.11
CA PRO A 21 2.22 -37.26 -5.68
C PRO A 21 1.79 -35.94 -5.04
N VAL A 22 0.72 -35.99 -4.24
CA VAL A 22 0.20 -34.90 -3.40
C VAL A 22 1.29 -34.01 -2.75
N PRO A 23 2.46 -34.53 -2.30
CA PRO A 23 3.54 -33.67 -1.81
C PRO A 23 4.08 -32.66 -2.83
N ALA A 24 4.04 -32.93 -4.14
CA ALA A 24 4.53 -32.02 -5.17
C ALA A 24 3.64 -30.76 -5.30
N VAL A 25 2.32 -30.93 -5.17
CA VAL A 25 1.37 -29.80 -5.19
C VAL A 25 1.51 -28.96 -3.92
N ARG A 26 1.66 -29.60 -2.76
CA ARG A 26 1.87 -28.90 -1.48
C ARG A 26 3.17 -28.09 -1.48
N GLN A 27 4.26 -28.67 -2.00
CA GLN A 27 5.55 -27.98 -2.10
C GLN A 27 5.47 -26.78 -3.04
N LEU A 28 4.82 -26.92 -4.20
CA LEU A 28 4.64 -25.81 -5.12
C LEU A 28 3.86 -24.64 -4.48
N VAL A 29 2.79 -24.94 -3.75
CA VAL A 29 2.00 -23.92 -3.03
C VAL A 29 2.83 -23.21 -1.97
N LEU A 30 3.65 -23.93 -1.20
CA LEU A 30 4.53 -23.33 -0.19
C LEU A 30 5.60 -22.43 -0.81
N VAL A 31 6.18 -22.84 -1.94
CA VAL A 31 7.16 -22.02 -2.67
C VAL A 31 6.51 -20.75 -3.21
N LEU A 32 5.31 -20.84 -3.78
CA LEU A 32 4.55 -19.68 -4.25
C LEU A 32 4.20 -18.72 -3.11
N LEU A 33 3.76 -19.24 -1.96
CA LEU A 33 3.48 -18.42 -0.77
C LEU A 33 4.75 -17.73 -0.25
N LEU A 34 5.86 -18.45 -0.18
CA LEU A 34 7.13 -17.88 0.27
C LEU A 34 7.62 -16.79 -0.70
N ALA A 35 7.52 -17.02 -2.01
CA ALA A 35 7.86 -16.04 -3.04
C ALA A 35 6.96 -14.79 -2.94
N LEU A 36 5.67 -14.96 -2.67
CA LEU A 36 4.74 -13.85 -2.45
C LEU A 36 5.11 -13.04 -1.20
N VAL A 37 5.39 -13.71 -0.07
CA VAL A 37 5.83 -13.05 1.17
C VAL A 37 7.13 -12.29 0.95
N ALA A 38 8.10 -12.88 0.25
CA ALA A 38 9.36 -12.22 -0.09
C ALA A 38 9.14 -11.00 -1.00
N ALA A 39 8.23 -11.09 -1.98
CA ALA A 39 7.89 -9.97 -2.86
C ALA A 39 7.21 -8.82 -2.11
N LEU A 40 6.29 -9.14 -1.17
CA LEU A 40 5.65 -8.12 -0.33
C LEU A 40 6.64 -7.48 0.65
N ALA A 41 7.59 -8.24 1.20
CA ALA A 41 8.63 -7.71 2.07
C ALA A 41 9.65 -6.83 1.33
N ALA A 42 9.81 -7.04 0.02
CA ALA A 42 10.69 -6.24 -0.84
C ALA A 42 10.01 -5.03 -1.48
N ALA A 43 8.71 -4.81 -1.24
CA ALA A 43 8.03 -3.62 -1.72
C ALA A 43 8.65 -2.39 -1.02
N PRO A 44 9.25 -1.43 -1.77
CA PRO A 44 9.71 -0.19 -1.16
C PRO A 44 8.50 0.47 -0.50
N GLY A 45 8.63 0.83 0.78
CA GLY A 45 7.59 1.60 1.47
C GLY A 45 7.23 2.81 0.62
N ALA A 46 5.94 3.05 0.41
CA ALA A 46 5.48 4.24 -0.28
C ALA A 46 6.08 5.46 0.43
N LEU A 47 7.06 6.11 -0.20
CA LEU A 47 7.64 7.34 0.33
C LEU A 47 6.50 8.35 0.36
N ALA A 48 6.11 8.77 1.56
CA ALA A 48 5.14 9.84 1.74
C ALA A 48 5.79 11.13 1.20
N HIS A 49 5.42 11.48 -0.03
CA HIS A 49 5.83 12.72 -0.67
C HIS A 49 5.26 13.89 0.14
N GLY A 50 6.03 14.98 0.25
CA GLY A 50 5.64 16.15 1.03
C GLY A 50 5.50 15.92 2.55
N SER A 51 6.25 14.96 3.11
CA SER A 51 6.24 14.71 4.55
C SER A 51 7.00 15.80 5.32
N LEU A 52 6.51 16.15 6.51
CA LEU A 52 7.23 17.02 7.43
C LEU A 52 8.47 16.28 7.96
N VAL A 53 9.65 16.83 7.72
CA VAL A 53 10.94 16.25 8.14
C VAL A 53 11.56 16.96 9.35
N GLY A 54 11.07 18.15 9.68
CA GLY A 54 11.51 18.87 10.87
C GLY A 54 10.77 20.19 11.09
N SER A 55 10.88 20.72 12.30
CA SER A 55 10.30 22.02 12.66
C SER A 55 11.18 22.78 13.66
N ALA A 56 11.05 24.10 13.66
CA ALA A 56 11.58 24.99 14.69
C ALA A 56 10.47 25.94 15.16
N PRO A 57 10.01 25.88 16.42
CA PRO A 57 10.37 24.89 17.45
C PRO A 57 10.09 23.44 17.02
N ALA A 58 10.88 22.50 17.56
CA ALA A 58 10.68 21.08 17.31
C ALA A 58 9.39 20.58 17.99
N ALA A 59 8.79 19.52 17.43
CA ALA A 59 7.63 18.89 18.04
C ALA A 59 7.93 18.43 19.49
N GLY A 60 7.07 18.82 20.43
CA GLY A 60 7.21 18.58 21.87
C GLY A 60 8.30 19.43 22.55
N GLN A 61 8.95 20.37 21.84
CA GLN A 61 10.00 21.20 22.43
C GLN A 61 9.40 22.21 23.41
N SER A 62 10.05 22.38 24.56
CA SER A 62 9.86 23.53 25.43
C SER A 62 10.94 24.57 25.13
N VAL A 63 10.53 25.77 24.75
CA VAL A 63 11.41 26.92 24.50
C VAL A 63 11.27 27.92 25.66
N PRO A 64 12.38 28.43 26.22
CA PRO A 64 12.33 29.33 27.37
C PRO A 64 11.76 30.70 27.01
N ASP A 65 11.99 31.14 25.77
CA ASP A 65 11.55 32.43 25.26
C ASP A 65 10.55 32.25 24.11
N PRO A 66 9.60 33.18 23.91
CA PRO A 66 8.65 33.10 22.81
C PRO A 66 9.34 33.18 21.44
N PRO A 67 9.11 32.21 20.53
CA PRO A 67 9.66 32.26 19.19
C PRO A 67 8.97 33.35 18.36
N ARG A 68 9.71 33.94 17.41
CA ARG A 68 9.15 34.94 16.48
C ARG A 68 8.48 34.32 15.26
N GLU A 69 8.78 33.06 14.98
CA GLU A 69 8.27 32.33 13.82
C GLU A 69 8.22 30.84 14.13
N VAL A 70 7.38 30.12 13.39
CA VAL A 70 7.46 28.67 13.26
C VAL A 70 7.94 28.35 11.85
N VAL A 71 8.99 27.54 11.77
CA VAL A 71 9.58 27.05 10.52
C VAL A 71 9.30 25.57 10.39
N LEU A 72 8.69 25.16 9.28
CA LEU A 72 8.39 23.77 8.94
C LEU A 72 9.18 23.36 7.71
N SER A 73 9.92 22.26 7.81
CA SER A 73 10.76 21.72 6.72
C SER A 73 10.18 20.42 6.20
N PHE A 74 10.09 20.28 4.88
CA PHE A 74 9.47 19.15 4.21
C PHE A 74 10.45 18.36 3.32
N SER A 75 10.07 17.14 2.94
CA SER A 75 10.86 16.28 2.05
C SER A 75 10.96 16.84 0.62
N ASP A 76 9.93 17.56 0.18
CA ASP A 76 9.73 18.00 -1.20
C ASP A 76 9.40 19.49 -1.30
N PRO A 77 9.64 20.13 -2.47
CA PRO A 77 9.25 21.51 -2.68
C PRO A 77 7.74 21.72 -2.57
N LEU A 78 7.35 22.85 -1.99
CA LEU A 78 5.96 23.23 -1.77
C LEU A 78 5.44 24.08 -2.94
N LEU A 79 4.21 23.80 -3.38
CA LEU A 79 3.45 24.63 -4.30
C LEU A 79 2.53 25.62 -3.57
N GLY A 80 2.17 25.32 -2.33
CA GLY A 80 1.29 26.14 -1.51
C GLY A 80 1.16 25.56 -0.10
N GLY A 81 0.65 26.36 0.84
CA GLY A 81 0.39 25.90 2.20
C GLY A 81 0.29 27.02 3.21
N GLY A 82 -0.06 26.65 4.43
CA GLY A 82 -0.17 27.54 5.57
C GLY A 82 -0.16 26.76 6.88
N ALA A 83 0.01 27.49 7.97
CA ALA A 83 -0.09 26.96 9.31
C ALA A 83 -0.86 27.93 10.20
N ALA A 84 -1.52 27.39 11.22
CA ALA A 84 -2.10 28.11 12.35
C ALA A 84 -1.34 27.68 13.62
N VAL A 85 -1.12 28.62 14.53
CA VAL A 85 -0.44 28.37 15.81
C VAL A 85 -1.38 28.78 16.92
N VAL A 86 -2.07 27.80 17.50
CA VAL A 86 -3.19 28.02 18.41
C VAL A 86 -2.71 27.86 19.85
N GLY A 87 -2.89 28.91 20.66
CA GLY A 87 -2.62 28.83 22.10
C GLY A 87 -3.75 28.18 22.89
N ALA A 88 -3.54 27.90 24.18
CA ALA A 88 -4.55 27.33 25.08
C ALA A 88 -5.87 28.13 25.19
N ASP A 89 -5.86 29.40 24.83
CA ASP A 89 -7.06 30.26 24.76
C ASP A 89 -7.81 30.17 23.42
N GLY A 90 -7.41 29.25 22.54
CA GLY A 90 -8.02 29.00 21.24
C GLY A 90 -7.73 30.06 20.18
N ARG A 91 -6.84 31.03 20.47
CA ARG A 91 -6.48 32.09 19.51
C ARG A 91 -5.29 31.67 18.66
N ASP A 92 -5.40 31.91 17.36
CA ASP A 92 -4.28 31.84 16.43
C ASP A 92 -3.30 32.99 16.68
N ARG A 93 -2.00 32.68 16.65
CA ARG A 93 -0.89 33.59 16.89
C ARG A 93 -0.11 33.96 15.64
N VAL A 94 -0.46 33.37 14.49
CA VAL A 94 0.17 33.73 13.22
C VAL A 94 -0.12 35.19 12.90
N SER A 95 0.93 35.89 12.50
CA SER A 95 0.92 37.29 12.08
C SER A 95 1.41 37.35 10.63
N GLY A 96 0.64 37.98 9.75
CA GLY A 96 0.99 38.08 8.34
C GLY A 96 0.74 36.80 7.52
N GLU A 97 1.19 36.83 6.27
CA GLU A 97 1.02 35.74 5.31
C GLU A 97 2.13 34.69 5.43
N PRO A 98 1.82 33.40 5.28
CA PRO A 98 2.83 32.35 5.25
C PRO A 98 3.82 32.56 4.09
N ARG A 99 5.11 32.29 4.35
CA ARG A 99 6.17 32.37 3.35
C ARG A 99 6.64 30.98 2.98
N LEU A 100 6.72 30.71 1.68
CA LEU A 100 7.23 29.46 1.15
C LEU A 100 8.61 29.70 0.52
N ASP A 101 9.60 28.92 0.92
CA ASP A 101 10.94 28.90 0.33
C ASP A 101 11.36 27.47 0.03
N GLY A 102 11.19 27.04 -1.23
CA GLY A 102 11.49 25.68 -1.66
C GLY A 102 10.73 24.64 -0.85
N ARG A 103 11.41 24.00 0.10
CA ARG A 103 10.88 22.94 0.97
C ARG A 103 10.46 23.43 2.35
N THR A 104 10.43 24.74 2.56
CA THR A 104 10.22 25.36 3.87
C THR A 104 8.98 26.23 3.87
N LEU A 105 8.15 26.07 4.90
CA LEU A 105 7.04 26.96 5.22
C LEU A 105 7.39 27.73 6.50
N VAL A 106 7.33 29.06 6.43
CA VAL A 106 7.58 29.96 7.57
C VAL A 106 6.31 30.73 7.87
N VAL A 107 5.90 30.72 9.14
CA VAL A 107 4.82 31.58 9.65
C VAL A 107 5.36 32.47 10.76
N GLU A 108 5.21 33.78 10.62
CA GLU A 108 5.58 34.75 11.65
C GLU A 108 4.53 34.71 12.78
N LEU A 109 4.97 34.90 14.02
CA LEU A 109 4.12 34.93 15.19
C LEU A 109 4.03 36.37 15.72
N GLY A 110 2.89 36.73 16.31
CA GLY A 110 2.71 38.03 16.95
C GLY A 110 3.64 38.23 18.15
N ASP A 111 3.88 39.49 18.52
CA ASP A 111 4.84 39.85 19.59
C ASP A 111 4.45 39.37 21.00
N ALA A 112 3.21 38.93 21.20
CA ALA A 112 2.69 38.47 22.47
C ALA A 112 2.29 36.99 22.40
N LEU A 113 3.24 36.12 22.78
CA LEU A 113 3.01 34.71 23.05
C LEU A 113 3.11 34.46 24.56
N PRO A 114 1.97 34.38 25.28
CA PRO A 114 1.96 33.99 26.68
C PRO A 114 2.63 32.64 26.92
N ASP A 115 3.19 32.43 28.12
CA ASP A 115 3.67 31.10 28.52
C ASP A 115 2.54 30.06 28.45
N GLY A 116 2.85 28.88 27.91
CA GLY A 116 1.87 27.81 27.73
C GLY A 116 2.15 26.90 26.54
N GLU A 117 1.24 25.94 26.34
CA GLU A 117 1.26 25.04 25.19
C GLU A 117 0.61 25.67 23.96
N TYR A 118 1.21 25.39 22.81
CA TYR A 118 0.77 25.84 21.49
C TYR A 118 0.65 24.65 20.55
N GLU A 119 -0.47 24.56 19.84
CA GLU A 119 -0.71 23.58 18.79
C GLU A 119 -0.42 24.21 17.42
N VAL A 120 0.52 23.63 16.70
CA VAL A 120 0.83 23.99 15.31
C VAL A 120 0.06 23.06 14.40
N ARG A 121 -0.87 23.62 13.63
CA ARG A 121 -1.68 22.90 12.64
C ARG A 121 -1.27 23.39 11.26
N TRP A 122 -0.92 22.50 10.35
CA TRP A 122 -0.47 22.88 9.02
C TRP A 122 -1.18 22.10 7.93
N GLN A 123 -1.25 22.71 6.75
CA GLN A 123 -1.64 22.07 5.51
C GLN A 123 -0.77 22.61 4.38
N THR A 124 -0.20 21.72 3.57
CA THR A 124 0.69 22.05 2.47
C THR A 124 0.35 21.22 1.23
N THR A 125 0.69 21.73 0.07
CA THR A 125 0.60 21.01 -1.20
C THR A 125 2.00 20.86 -1.77
N GLY A 126 2.46 19.61 -1.91
CA GLY A 126 3.77 19.29 -2.49
C GLY A 126 3.77 19.42 -4.02
N SER A 127 4.93 19.21 -4.64
CA SER A 127 5.09 19.26 -6.11
C SER A 127 4.25 18.24 -6.89
N ASP A 128 3.75 17.21 -6.24
CA ASP A 128 2.85 16.20 -6.79
C ASP A 128 1.38 16.64 -6.79
N GLY A 129 1.05 17.77 -6.17
CA GLY A 129 -0.27 18.38 -6.16
C GLY A 129 -1.21 17.85 -5.08
N HIS A 130 -0.79 16.91 -4.24
CA HIS A 130 -1.62 16.40 -3.16
C HIS A 130 -1.48 17.26 -1.90
N PRO A 131 -2.61 17.61 -1.24
CA PRO A 131 -2.55 18.26 0.06
C PRO A 131 -2.18 17.25 1.15
N VAL A 132 -1.25 17.65 2.02
CA VAL A 132 -0.85 16.94 3.23
C VAL A 132 -1.08 17.88 4.41
N SER A 133 -1.52 17.35 5.54
CA SER A 133 -1.73 18.13 6.76
C SER A 133 -1.17 17.40 7.97
N GLY A 134 -0.89 18.15 9.04
CA GLY A 134 -0.45 17.58 10.29
C GLY A 134 -0.63 18.54 11.45
N VAL A 135 -0.34 18.00 12.64
CA VAL A 135 -0.44 18.72 13.91
C VAL A 135 0.69 18.28 14.83
N PHE A 136 1.24 19.22 15.60
CA PHE A 136 2.12 18.94 16.73
C PHE A 136 2.03 20.08 17.75
N SER A 137 2.53 19.87 18.96
CA SER A 137 2.60 20.93 19.97
C SER A 137 4.01 21.32 20.35
N PHE A 138 4.19 22.53 20.88
CA PHE A 138 5.39 23.01 21.57
C PHE A 138 4.97 23.86 22.78
N THR A 139 5.90 24.12 23.71
CA THR A 139 5.62 24.89 24.93
C THR A 139 6.52 26.12 24.99
N VAL A 140 5.96 27.27 25.34
CA VAL A 140 6.71 28.50 25.64
C VAL A 140 6.78 28.71 27.16
N GLY A 141 7.97 29.07 27.64
CA GLY A 141 8.22 29.37 29.04
C GLY A 141 8.43 28.14 29.91
N HIS A 142 8.49 28.36 31.22
CA HIS A 142 8.75 27.32 32.23
C HIS A 142 7.45 26.76 32.87
N GLY A 143 6.29 27.09 32.29
CA GLY A 143 4.98 26.64 32.73
C GLY A 143 4.81 25.14 32.53
N SER A 144 4.65 24.43 33.65
CA SER A 144 4.50 22.98 33.78
C SER A 144 3.66 22.34 32.68
N THR A 145 4.27 21.36 32.01
CA THR A 145 3.65 20.22 31.34
C THR A 145 2.29 19.91 31.98
N HIS A 146 1.20 20.34 31.34
CA HIS A 146 -0.05 19.63 31.53
C HIS A 146 0.21 18.22 30.99
N ALA A 147 -0.11 17.22 31.80
CA ALA A 147 0.17 15.82 31.52
C ALA A 147 -0.13 15.49 30.06
N ALA A 148 0.83 14.82 29.42
CA ALA A 148 0.68 14.24 28.09
C ALA A 148 -0.74 13.69 27.93
N ALA A 149 -1.55 14.40 27.14
CA ALA A 149 -2.66 13.74 26.50
C ALA A 149 -2.00 12.65 25.65
N ASP A 150 -2.36 11.42 25.98
CA ASP A 150 -2.11 10.20 25.22
C ASP A 150 -2.00 10.54 23.72
N PRO A 151 -0.94 10.13 22.99
CA PRO A 151 -0.88 10.37 21.57
C PRO A 151 -2.17 9.80 20.97
N ALA A 152 -3.07 10.69 20.57
CA ALA A 152 -4.23 10.30 19.79
C ALA A 152 -3.66 9.47 18.65
N PRO A 153 -4.20 8.26 18.38
CA PRO A 153 -3.77 7.47 17.24
C PRO A 153 -3.73 8.40 16.04
N HIS A 154 -2.63 8.37 15.28
CA HIS A 154 -2.64 8.89 13.92
C HIS A 154 -3.93 8.39 13.27
N GLU A 155 -4.90 9.27 13.07
CA GLU A 155 -6.00 8.98 12.17
C GLU A 155 -5.35 8.91 10.79
N GLU A 156 -4.99 7.69 10.43
CA GLU A 156 -4.87 7.26 9.05
C GLU A 156 -6.06 7.87 8.32
N PRO A 157 -5.84 8.78 7.35
CA PRO A 157 -6.93 9.35 6.59
C PRO A 157 -7.77 8.16 6.10
N PRO A 158 -9.11 8.21 6.25
CA PRO A 158 -9.96 7.09 5.86
C PRO A 158 -9.55 6.70 4.44
N PRO A 159 -9.40 5.39 4.14
CA PRO A 159 -9.05 4.97 2.80
C PRO A 159 -10.00 5.72 1.89
N ALA A 160 -9.42 6.50 0.97
CA ALA A 160 -10.19 7.30 0.03
C ALA A 160 -11.31 6.40 -0.45
N ARG A 161 -12.55 6.74 -0.13
CA ARG A 161 -13.68 6.06 -0.75
C ARG A 161 -13.49 6.38 -2.21
N GLU A 162 -12.96 5.43 -2.96
CA GLU A 162 -13.00 5.40 -4.42
C GLU A 162 -14.47 5.36 -4.80
N GLY A 163 -15.10 6.52 -4.71
CA GLY A 163 -16.36 6.83 -5.33
C GLY A 163 -16.09 6.75 -6.81
N GLN A 164 -16.69 5.73 -7.41
CA GLN A 164 -16.69 5.45 -8.84
C GLN A 164 -16.67 6.71 -9.70
N ARG A 165 -15.67 6.79 -10.58
CA ARG A 165 -15.66 7.40 -11.93
C ARG A 165 -14.28 7.02 -12.49
N SER A 166 -14.09 6.13 -13.46
CA SER A 166 -14.83 5.91 -14.69
C SER A 166 -14.72 4.43 -15.09
N SER A 167 -15.85 3.86 -15.46
CA SER A 167 -16.09 2.46 -15.82
C SER A 167 -15.49 2.02 -17.17
N ALA A 168 -14.27 2.46 -17.52
CA ALA A 168 -13.67 2.14 -18.82
C ALA A 168 -12.40 1.28 -18.74
N ASP A 169 -11.58 1.37 -17.69
CA ASP A 169 -10.29 0.63 -17.65
C ASP A 169 -10.29 -0.62 -16.74
N ALA A 170 -11.35 -0.83 -15.96
CA ALA A 170 -11.52 -2.02 -15.12
C ALA A 170 -11.78 -3.32 -15.91
N VAL A 171 -12.03 -3.20 -17.22
CA VAL A 171 -12.21 -4.37 -18.12
C VAL A 171 -10.86 -4.92 -18.62
N ALA A 172 -9.76 -4.15 -18.50
CA ALA A 172 -8.44 -4.60 -18.96
C ALA A 172 -7.75 -5.55 -17.95
N LEU A 173 -7.95 -5.36 -16.65
CA LEU A 173 -7.31 -6.18 -15.60
C LEU A 173 -8.12 -7.42 -15.20
N SER A 174 -9.44 -7.43 -15.44
CA SER A 174 -10.27 -8.64 -15.26
C SER A 174 -10.12 -9.65 -16.43
N ALA A 175 -9.65 -9.20 -17.59
CA ALA A 175 -9.29 -10.05 -18.73
C ALA A 175 -7.97 -10.82 -18.52
N LEU A 176 -7.02 -10.28 -17.73
CA LEU A 176 -5.71 -10.93 -17.52
C LEU A 176 -5.76 -12.06 -16.47
N LEU A 177 -6.64 -11.97 -15.46
CA LEU A 177 -6.82 -13.05 -14.48
C LEU A 177 -7.71 -14.20 -14.99
N THR A 178 -8.59 -13.94 -15.96
CA THR A 178 -9.33 -15.02 -16.64
C THR A 178 -8.48 -15.74 -17.70
N ALA A 179 -7.52 -15.06 -18.34
CA ALA A 179 -6.56 -15.68 -19.26
C ALA A 179 -5.57 -16.62 -18.54
N ALA A 180 -5.06 -16.23 -17.37
CA ALA A 180 -4.16 -17.09 -16.59
C ALA A 180 -4.86 -18.36 -16.06
N GLY A 181 -6.11 -18.24 -15.61
CA GLY A 181 -6.91 -19.38 -15.16
C GLY A 181 -7.30 -20.35 -16.29
N THR A 182 -7.58 -19.85 -17.49
CA THR A 182 -7.95 -20.69 -18.65
C THR A 182 -6.76 -21.41 -19.28
N VAL A 183 -5.54 -20.88 -19.21
CA VAL A 183 -4.32 -21.57 -19.67
C VAL A 183 -3.99 -22.79 -18.78
N VAL A 184 -4.20 -22.69 -17.46
CA VAL A 184 -3.93 -23.80 -16.53
C VAL A 184 -4.97 -24.92 -16.66
N VAL A 185 -6.26 -24.59 -16.78
CA VAL A 185 -7.32 -25.61 -16.94
C VAL A 185 -7.34 -26.19 -18.36
N GLY A 186 -7.09 -25.36 -19.39
CA GLY A 186 -7.05 -25.75 -20.79
C GLY A 186 -5.82 -26.60 -21.16
N GLY A 187 -4.64 -26.24 -20.64
CA GLY A 187 -3.40 -26.99 -20.85
C GLY A 187 -3.46 -28.42 -20.30
N THR A 188 -4.05 -28.57 -19.11
CA THR A 188 -4.26 -29.88 -18.47
C THR A 188 -5.19 -30.78 -19.30
N ARG A 189 -6.27 -30.22 -19.86
CA ARG A 189 -7.23 -30.97 -20.68
C ARG A 189 -6.70 -31.27 -22.10
N TRP A 190 -5.85 -30.42 -22.68
CA TRP A 190 -5.21 -30.67 -23.98
C TRP A 190 -4.16 -31.78 -23.90
N LEU A 191 -3.32 -31.80 -22.87
CA LEU A 191 -2.34 -32.88 -22.67
C LEU A 191 -3.02 -34.25 -22.46
N LEU A 192 -4.15 -34.28 -21.73
CA LEU A 192 -4.94 -35.50 -21.54
C LEU A 192 -5.59 -36.01 -22.84
N ARG A 193 -5.90 -35.13 -23.80
CA ARG A 193 -6.48 -35.49 -25.10
C ARG A 193 -5.41 -35.90 -26.12
N HIS A 194 -4.22 -35.28 -26.09
CA HIS A 194 -3.16 -35.55 -27.08
C HIS A 194 -2.41 -36.85 -26.81
N ARG A 195 -2.33 -37.30 -25.54
CA ARG A 195 -1.82 -38.64 -25.20
C ARG A 195 -2.70 -39.79 -25.72
N ARG A 196 -3.98 -39.54 -26.06
CA ARG A 196 -4.88 -40.53 -26.67
C ARG A 196 -4.78 -40.63 -28.20
N ARG A 197 -4.02 -39.74 -28.87
CA ARG A 197 -3.94 -39.71 -30.35
C ARG A 197 -2.59 -40.17 -30.91
N GLY A 198 -1.63 -40.54 -30.05
CA GLY A 198 -0.28 -40.95 -30.46
C GLY A 198 -0.08 -42.45 -30.73
N ALA A 199 -1.11 -43.30 -30.59
CA ALA A 199 -0.99 -44.76 -30.76
C ALA A 199 -1.73 -45.29 -32.00
N GLY A 200 -1.59 -44.59 -33.13
CA GLY A 200 -2.26 -44.99 -34.37
C GLY A 200 -1.56 -44.48 -35.61
N SER A 201 -0.37 -44.99 -35.92
CA SER A 201 0.06 -45.23 -37.31
C SER A 201 1.42 -45.93 -37.34
N GLY A 202 1.48 -47.12 -37.94
CA GLY A 202 2.75 -47.69 -38.37
C GLY A 202 2.85 -49.21 -38.30
N ARG A 203 2.21 -49.90 -39.26
CA ARG A 203 2.88 -50.82 -40.22
C ARG A 203 1.84 -51.64 -40.97
N GLY A 204 1.50 -51.16 -42.16
CA GLY A 204 1.33 -52.07 -43.28
C GLY A 204 2.71 -52.53 -43.73
N VAL A 205 2.88 -53.84 -43.94
CA VAL A 205 3.99 -54.45 -44.68
C VAL A 205 3.36 -55.55 -45.54
N PRO A 206 3.84 -55.76 -46.79
CA PRO A 206 3.04 -56.21 -47.92
C PRO A 206 3.17 -57.71 -48.21
N GLY A 207 2.34 -58.20 -49.14
CA GLY A 207 2.61 -59.36 -49.99
C GLY A 207 2.34 -60.72 -49.37
#